data_AF-A0A5A5RXU4-F1
#
_entry.id   AF-A0A5A5RXU4-F1
#
_cell.length_a   1.000
_cell.length_b   1.000
_cell.length_c   1.000
_cell.angle_alpha   90.00
_cell.angle_beta   90.00
_cell.angle_gamma   90.00
#
_symmetry.space_group_name_H-M   'P 1'
#
loop_
_entity.id
_entity.type
_entity.pdbx_description
1 polymer ?
#
loop_
_entity_poly.entity_id
_entity_poly.type
_entity_poly.pdbx_seq_one_letter_code
_entity_poly.pdbx_strand_id
1 'polypeptide(L)'
;MMTTNKLTKTFASGSLAIGVLAGAVLTATSANAAMLTWLEWTSGTPLIEGDKKVTYVSGSIGAEAVDDVALIKMGDHYYFVYDAMNGPAMANANSGSFTYTIEVTTPDWYIVGLDLDSNVSSNYGTVTETFGEIPGLMLMSDNGLPVPATGFIGIAPYQLLTITNTLNNTGGPTEGLIDFQNSFRQAYIPNVPEPGTILGLLAVGGLGLVSRFKKQK
;
A
#
# COMPACT_ATOMS: atom_id res chain seq x y z
N MET A 1 -37.78 -5.29 -3.53
CA MET A 1 -37.36 -4.86 -4.88
C MET A 1 -35.85 -4.97 -4.90
N MET A 2 -35.34 -5.97 -5.62
CA MET A 2 -33.94 -6.38 -5.59
C MET A 2 -33.26 -5.83 -6.85
N THR A 3 -32.22 -5.04 -6.69
CA THR A 3 -31.36 -4.59 -7.78
C THR A 3 -29.91 -4.74 -7.35
N THR A 4 -29.34 -5.91 -7.66
CA THR A 4 -27.91 -6.15 -7.63
C THR A 4 -27.41 -6.17 -9.07
N ASN A 5 -26.45 -5.30 -9.38
CA ASN A 5 -25.39 -5.58 -10.34
C ASN A 5 -24.27 -4.56 -10.16
N LYS A 6 -23.32 -4.90 -9.29
CA LYS A 6 -21.95 -4.38 -9.38
C LYS A 6 -21.08 -5.61 -9.67
N LEU A 7 -20.35 -5.54 -10.77
CA LEU A 7 -19.61 -6.63 -11.40
C LEU A 7 -18.79 -7.44 -10.39
N THR A 8 -19.03 -8.75 -10.33
CA THR A 8 -18.20 -9.72 -9.64
C THR A 8 -16.78 -9.65 -10.19
N LYS A 9 -15.83 -9.10 -9.42
CA LYS A 9 -14.40 -9.24 -9.69
C LYS A 9 -14.01 -10.68 -9.31
N THR A 10 -14.15 -11.62 -10.24
CA THR A 10 -13.61 -12.98 -10.08
C THR A 10 -12.13 -12.94 -10.45
N PHE A 11 -11.23 -13.13 -9.48
CA PHE A 11 -9.84 -13.50 -9.75
C PHE A 11 -9.80 -14.96 -10.24
N ALA A 12 -10.05 -15.16 -11.53
CA ALA A 12 -9.79 -16.45 -12.16
C ALA A 12 -8.29 -16.56 -12.42
N SER A 13 -7.61 -17.39 -11.62
CA SER A 13 -6.32 -17.97 -11.98
C SER A 13 -6.52 -18.92 -13.18
N GLY A 14 -6.57 -18.34 -14.38
CA GLY A 14 -6.77 -19.07 -15.61
C GLY A 14 -5.93 -18.47 -16.72
N SER A 15 -4.93 -19.22 -17.18
CA SER A 15 -4.16 -18.91 -18.38
C SER A 15 -5.09 -18.71 -19.57
N LEU A 16 -5.35 -17.45 -19.95
CA LEU A 16 -6.00 -17.12 -21.20
C LEU A 16 -4.92 -16.90 -22.27
N ALA A 17 -4.62 -17.97 -23.00
CA ALA A 17 -3.96 -17.86 -24.30
C ALA A 17 -4.99 -17.33 -25.31
N ILE A 18 -4.99 -16.01 -25.55
CA ILE A 18 -5.76 -15.37 -26.63
C ILE A 18 -4.81 -15.02 -27.77
N GLY A 19 -5.08 -15.61 -28.93
CA GLY A 19 -4.29 -15.46 -30.15
C GLY A 19 -4.29 -14.03 -30.69
N VAL A 20 -3.07 -13.54 -30.89
CA VAL A 20 -2.57 -12.61 -31.92
C VAL A 20 -3.58 -11.67 -32.58
N LEU A 21 -3.51 -10.39 -32.18
CA LEU A 21 -3.63 -9.25 -33.10
C LEU A 21 -2.39 -8.36 -32.92
N ALA A 22 -1.58 -8.28 -33.98
CA ALA A 22 -0.36 -7.48 -34.02
C ALA A 22 -0.69 -5.98 -33.91
N GLY A 23 -0.01 -5.25 -33.01
CA GLY A 23 0.01 -3.79 -33.05
C GLY A 23 -0.15 -3.03 -31.74
N ALA A 24 -0.28 -3.69 -30.59
CA ALA A 24 -0.13 -3.04 -29.29
C ALA A 24 0.45 -4.05 -28.32
N VAL A 25 1.76 -3.96 -28.05
CA VAL A 25 2.33 -4.59 -26.86
C VAL A 25 1.80 -3.79 -25.67
N LEU A 26 0.56 -4.08 -25.26
CA LEU A 26 0.12 -3.81 -23.90
C LEU A 26 0.98 -4.74 -23.04
N THR A 27 2.14 -4.24 -22.61
CA THR A 27 2.91 -4.90 -21.56
C THR A 27 2.01 -4.92 -20.33
N ALA A 28 1.23 -5.99 -20.15
CA ALA A 28 0.61 -6.28 -18.88
C ALA A 28 1.76 -6.43 -17.88
N THR A 29 1.97 -5.42 -17.04
CA THR A 29 2.89 -5.55 -15.90
C THR A 29 2.41 -6.74 -15.09
N SER A 30 3.22 -7.78 -14.99
CA SER A 30 2.95 -8.94 -14.16
C SER A 30 2.71 -8.46 -12.73
N ALA A 31 1.51 -8.66 -12.20
CA ALA A 31 1.22 -8.45 -10.79
C ALA A 31 1.92 -9.55 -10.00
N ASN A 32 2.79 -9.16 -9.08
CA ASN A 32 3.40 -10.07 -8.10
C ASN A 32 2.74 -9.79 -6.75
N ALA A 33 2.51 -10.86 -5.98
CA ALA A 33 1.83 -10.78 -4.70
C ALA A 33 2.50 -11.68 -3.67
N ALA A 34 2.76 -11.13 -2.49
CA ALA A 34 3.01 -11.90 -1.28
C ALA A 34 1.68 -12.09 -0.55
N MET A 35 1.36 -13.32 -0.15
CA MET A 35 0.15 -13.63 0.63
C MET A 35 0.50 -14.49 1.83
N LEU A 36 -0.18 -14.23 2.94
CA LEU A 36 -0.09 -14.97 4.19
C LEU A 36 -1.51 -15.09 4.76
N THR A 37 -1.72 -16.08 5.62
CA THR A 37 -2.88 -16.05 6.51
C THR A 37 -2.72 -14.97 7.57
N TRP A 38 -3.84 -14.51 8.13
CA TRP A 38 -3.88 -13.54 9.22
C TRP A 38 -3.04 -14.01 10.40
N LEU A 39 -3.12 -15.29 10.74
CA LEU A 39 -2.32 -15.88 11.81
C LEU A 39 -0.82 -15.81 11.51
N GLU A 40 -0.38 -16.20 10.31
CA GLU A 40 1.04 -16.18 9.94
C GLU A 40 1.63 -14.76 9.99
N TRP A 41 0.87 -13.79 9.49
CA TRP A 41 1.29 -12.39 9.47
C TRP A 41 1.35 -11.79 10.87
N THR A 42 0.30 -11.98 11.69
CA THR A 42 0.24 -11.48 13.07
C THR A 42 1.20 -12.20 14.02
N SER A 43 1.66 -13.41 13.66
CA SER A 43 2.70 -14.15 14.39
C SER A 43 4.11 -13.63 14.12
N GLY A 44 4.27 -12.62 13.26
CA GLY A 44 5.53 -11.90 13.03
C GLY A 44 6.17 -12.15 11.67
N THR A 45 5.52 -12.86 10.74
CA THR A 45 6.01 -13.01 9.37
C THR A 45 5.63 -11.78 8.54
N PRO A 46 6.57 -10.96 8.07
CA PRO A 46 6.23 -9.78 7.27
C PRO A 46 5.80 -10.17 5.84
N LEU A 47 4.90 -9.38 5.26
CA LEU A 47 4.63 -9.42 3.82
C LEU A 47 5.73 -8.63 3.10
N ILE A 48 6.38 -9.24 2.11
CA ILE A 48 7.47 -8.60 1.35
C ILE A 48 7.19 -8.81 -0.12
N GLU A 49 7.04 -7.72 -0.86
CA GLU A 49 6.83 -7.72 -2.31
C GLU A 49 7.54 -6.52 -2.93
N GLY A 50 8.31 -6.74 -3.99
CA GLY A 50 9.12 -5.69 -4.62
C GLY A 50 10.03 -4.96 -3.62
N ASP A 51 9.78 -3.66 -3.45
CA ASP A 51 10.50 -2.77 -2.53
C ASP A 51 9.66 -2.34 -1.32
N LYS A 52 8.67 -3.15 -0.96
CA LYS A 52 7.82 -2.95 0.21
C LYS A 52 7.97 -4.09 1.21
N LYS A 53 7.92 -3.71 2.47
CA LYS A 53 7.81 -4.62 3.60
C LYS A 53 6.69 -4.14 4.51
N VAL A 54 5.70 -5.00 4.74
CA VAL A 54 4.57 -4.75 5.65
C VAL A 54 4.67 -5.63 6.88
N THR A 55 4.78 -5.02 8.05
CA THR A 55 5.00 -5.70 9.33
C THR A 55 3.87 -5.41 10.30
N TYR A 56 3.23 -6.47 10.82
CA TYR A 56 2.23 -6.33 11.88
C TYR A 56 2.83 -5.72 13.15
N VAL A 57 2.10 -4.84 13.81
CA VAL A 57 2.50 -4.21 15.08
C VAL A 57 1.63 -4.71 16.22
N SER A 58 0.31 -4.51 16.15
CA SER A 58 -0.61 -4.86 17.24
C SER A 58 -2.08 -4.73 16.82
N GLY A 59 -2.97 -5.17 17.71
CA GLY A 59 -4.41 -5.00 17.60
C GLY A 59 -5.19 -6.29 17.42
N SER A 60 -6.46 -6.14 17.08
CA SER A 60 -7.36 -7.23 16.73
C SER A 60 -8.63 -6.64 16.12
N ILE A 61 -9.10 -7.30 15.06
CA ILE A 61 -10.36 -7.00 14.39
C ILE A 61 -11.32 -8.20 14.43
N GLY A 62 -11.04 -9.19 15.29
CA GLY A 62 -11.80 -10.45 15.28
C GLY A 62 -11.68 -11.23 13.97
N ALA A 63 -10.59 -11.04 13.22
CA ALA A 63 -10.27 -11.81 12.03
C ALA A 63 -10.09 -13.29 12.38
N GLU A 64 -10.52 -14.17 11.48
CA GLU A 64 -10.26 -15.59 11.61
C GLU A 64 -8.79 -15.88 11.26
N ALA A 65 -8.20 -16.90 11.90
CA ALA A 65 -6.79 -17.23 11.70
C ALA A 65 -6.43 -17.56 10.25
N VAL A 66 -7.42 -17.99 9.47
CA VAL A 66 -7.33 -18.41 8.06
C VAL A 66 -7.70 -17.30 7.07
N ASP A 67 -8.13 -16.13 7.54
CA ASP A 67 -8.34 -14.97 6.67
C ASP A 67 -7.03 -14.63 5.95
N ASP A 68 -7.11 -14.03 4.77
CA ASP A 68 -5.92 -13.73 3.98
C ASP A 68 -5.48 -12.27 4.17
N VAL A 69 -4.16 -12.07 4.16
CA VAL A 69 -3.55 -10.76 3.98
C VAL A 69 -2.57 -10.82 2.82
N ALA A 70 -2.62 -9.81 1.96
CA ALA A 70 -1.80 -9.76 0.76
C ALA A 70 -1.14 -8.40 0.58
N LEU A 71 0.06 -8.44 0.01
CA LEU A 71 0.77 -7.27 -0.51
C LEU A 71 0.99 -7.48 -2.00
N ILE A 72 0.32 -6.66 -2.81
CA ILE A 72 0.31 -6.80 -4.27
C ILE A 72 0.99 -5.58 -4.89
N LYS A 73 1.92 -5.82 -5.81
CA LYS A 73 2.54 -4.76 -6.62
C LYS A 73 1.83 -4.61 -7.95
N MET A 74 1.40 -3.39 -8.26
CA MET A 74 0.81 -3.04 -9.56
C MET A 74 1.44 -1.74 -10.10
N GLY A 75 2.38 -1.88 -11.03
CA GLY A 75 3.03 -0.72 -11.64
C GLY A 75 3.77 0.15 -10.61
N ASP A 76 3.30 1.39 -10.42
CA ASP A 76 3.85 2.40 -9.50
C ASP A 76 3.16 2.44 -8.12
N HIS A 77 2.32 1.47 -7.81
CA HIS A 77 1.60 1.41 -6.53
C HIS A 77 1.53 0.00 -5.96
N TYR A 78 1.24 -0.06 -4.67
CA TYR A 78 1.09 -1.29 -3.90
C TYR A 78 -0.28 -1.32 -3.22
N TYR A 79 -0.83 -2.52 -3.08
CA TYR A 79 -2.06 -2.76 -2.36
C TYR A 79 -1.78 -3.67 -1.17
N PHE A 80 -2.10 -3.18 0.02
CA PHE A 80 -2.29 -4.03 1.18
C PHE A 80 -3.77 -4.42 1.24
N VAL A 81 -4.04 -5.72 1.25
CA VAL A 81 -5.41 -6.26 1.25
C VAL A 81 -5.58 -7.15 2.47
N TYR A 82 -6.73 -7.02 3.13
CA TYR A 82 -7.27 -8.02 4.05
C TYR A 82 -8.55 -8.60 3.45
N ASP A 83 -8.66 -9.92 3.42
CA ASP A 83 -9.78 -10.66 2.85
C ASP A 83 -10.33 -11.68 3.87
N ALA A 84 -11.59 -11.49 4.27
CA ALA A 84 -12.28 -12.37 5.20
C ALA A 84 -12.96 -13.57 4.52
N MET A 85 -12.93 -13.68 3.19
CA MET A 85 -13.66 -14.73 2.46
C MET A 85 -13.01 -16.11 2.51
N ASN A 86 -11.76 -16.22 2.97
CA ASN A 86 -11.07 -17.50 3.08
C ASN A 86 -11.43 -18.26 4.39
N GLY A 87 -12.11 -17.58 5.32
CA GLY A 87 -12.58 -18.14 6.57
C GLY A 87 -13.90 -18.92 6.51
N PRO A 88 -14.23 -19.70 7.57
CA PRO A 88 -15.56 -20.26 7.76
C PRO A 88 -16.69 -19.22 7.66
N ALA A 89 -16.45 -18.00 8.14
CA ALA A 89 -17.33 -16.87 7.96
C ALA A 89 -16.93 -16.11 6.68
N MET A 90 -17.84 -16.01 5.71
CA MET A 90 -17.59 -15.29 4.44
C MET A 90 -17.56 -13.74 4.59
N ALA A 91 -17.48 -13.24 5.82
CA ALA A 91 -17.37 -11.82 6.16
C ALA A 91 -17.00 -11.66 7.64
N ASN A 92 -16.21 -10.63 7.95
CA ASN A 92 -15.90 -10.23 9.31
C ASN A 92 -16.97 -9.25 9.86
N ALA A 93 -17.80 -9.75 10.77
CA ALA A 93 -18.85 -8.96 11.43
C ALA A 93 -18.37 -8.20 12.68
N ASN A 94 -17.09 -8.29 13.05
CA ASN A 94 -16.57 -7.69 14.26
C ASN A 94 -16.14 -6.23 14.04
N SER A 95 -16.12 -5.49 15.14
CA SER A 95 -15.45 -4.19 15.22
C SER A 95 -14.11 -4.36 15.93
N GLY A 96 -13.16 -3.50 15.63
CA GLY A 96 -11.83 -3.51 16.24
C GLY A 96 -10.85 -2.65 15.47
N SER A 97 -9.58 -2.75 15.82
CA SER A 97 -8.52 -2.05 15.10
C SER A 97 -7.24 -2.84 15.12
N PHE A 98 -6.42 -2.64 14.10
CA PHE A 98 -5.07 -3.17 14.06
C PHE A 98 -4.11 -2.17 13.42
N THR A 99 -2.85 -2.29 13.82
CA THR A 99 -1.76 -1.42 13.42
C THR A 99 -0.67 -2.25 12.75
N TYR A 100 -0.11 -1.71 11.67
CA TYR A 100 1.03 -2.26 10.98
C TYR A 100 1.93 -1.15 10.45
N THR A 101 3.15 -1.50 10.05
CA THR A 101 4.03 -0.58 9.32
C THR A 101 4.17 -1.00 7.87
N ILE A 102 4.30 -0.02 6.98
CA ILE A 102 4.72 -0.22 5.59
C ILE A 102 6.01 0.55 5.34
N GLU A 103 7.06 -0.17 4.95
CA GLU A 103 8.41 0.34 4.72
C GLU A 103 8.77 0.25 3.24
N VAL A 104 9.36 1.32 2.70
CA VAL A 104 10.04 1.34 1.39
C VAL A 104 11.49 0.97 1.59
N THR A 105 11.90 -0.19 1.07
CA THR A 105 13.25 -0.73 1.30
C THR A 105 14.28 -0.24 0.27
N THR A 106 13.84 0.41 -0.82
CA THR A 106 14.74 0.94 -1.85
C THR A 106 15.04 2.42 -1.61
N PRO A 107 16.32 2.84 -1.64
CA PRO A 107 16.71 4.25 -1.50
C PRO A 107 16.06 5.15 -2.55
N ASP A 108 15.84 6.43 -2.20
CA ASP A 108 15.26 7.47 -3.06
C ASP A 108 13.82 7.20 -3.55
N TRP A 109 13.19 6.13 -3.11
CA TRP A 109 11.78 5.88 -3.35
C TRP A 109 10.94 6.15 -2.10
N TYR A 110 9.73 6.66 -2.32
CA TYR A 110 8.85 7.13 -1.24
C TYR A 110 7.38 6.82 -1.54
N ILE A 111 6.60 6.62 -0.48
CA ILE A 111 5.15 6.65 -0.52
C ILE A 111 4.72 8.12 -0.60
N VAL A 112 3.89 8.43 -1.59
CA VAL A 112 3.45 9.80 -1.90
C VAL A 112 1.94 9.92 -2.10
N GLY A 113 1.22 8.81 -2.07
CA GLY A 113 -0.22 8.82 -2.22
C GLY A 113 -0.89 7.67 -1.50
N LEU A 114 -2.11 7.93 -1.02
CA LEU A 114 -2.91 7.02 -0.21
C LEU A 114 -4.31 6.90 -0.79
N ASP A 115 -4.90 5.72 -0.67
CA ASP A 115 -6.29 5.43 -1.02
C ASP A 115 -6.79 4.26 -0.17
N LEU A 116 -8.09 4.25 0.13
CA LEU A 116 -8.77 3.25 0.93
C LEU A 116 -10.06 2.85 0.22
N ASP A 117 -10.20 1.56 -0.08
CA ASP A 117 -11.43 0.97 -0.58
C ASP A 117 -11.86 -0.17 0.35
N SER A 118 -13.16 -0.38 0.50
CA SER A 118 -13.68 -1.51 1.25
C SER A 118 -14.89 -2.12 0.56
N ASN A 119 -15.00 -3.43 0.68
CA ASN A 119 -16.14 -4.19 0.22
C ASN A 119 -16.87 -4.74 1.45
N VAL A 120 -18.08 -4.24 1.66
CA VAL A 120 -18.87 -4.49 2.87
C VAL A 120 -20.31 -4.77 2.48
N SER A 121 -21.05 -5.35 3.41
CA SER A 121 -22.51 -5.38 3.32
C SER A 121 -23.11 -3.96 3.45
N SER A 122 -24.33 -3.79 2.95
CA SER A 122 -24.91 -2.47 2.65
C SER A 122 -25.02 -1.49 3.82
N ASN A 123 -25.06 -1.96 5.07
CA ASN A 123 -25.16 -1.10 6.27
C ASN A 123 -24.07 -1.37 7.29
N TYR A 124 -22.93 -1.93 6.87
CA TYR A 124 -21.83 -2.28 7.76
C TYR A 124 -21.40 -1.13 8.67
N GLY A 125 -21.21 0.07 8.12
CA GLY A 125 -20.62 1.20 8.84
C GLY A 125 -19.32 1.62 8.16
N THR A 126 -18.24 1.77 8.92
CA THR A 126 -17.01 2.39 8.40
C THR A 126 -15.77 1.52 8.54
N VAL A 127 -14.89 1.62 7.53
CA VAL A 127 -13.48 1.24 7.59
C VAL A 127 -12.68 2.53 7.59
N THR A 128 -11.82 2.73 8.58
CA THR A 128 -11.03 3.95 8.73
C THR A 128 -9.54 3.62 8.71
N GLU A 129 -8.74 4.42 8.02
CA GLU A 129 -7.29 4.36 7.99
C GLU A 129 -6.72 5.66 8.58
N THR A 130 -5.78 5.52 9.52
CA THR A 130 -5.06 6.64 10.15
C THR A 130 -3.56 6.40 10.15
N PHE A 131 -2.78 7.47 10.20
CA PHE A 131 -1.32 7.43 10.00
C PHE A 131 -0.59 8.05 11.19
N GLY A 132 0.37 7.33 11.76
CA GLY A 132 1.18 7.81 12.89
C GLY A 132 2.02 9.03 12.53
N GLU A 133 2.55 9.07 11.31
CA GLU A 133 3.47 10.10 10.82
C GLU A 133 2.74 11.31 10.20
N ILE A 134 1.42 11.23 10.00
CA ILE A 134 0.61 12.29 9.42
C ILE A 134 -0.61 12.59 10.33
N PRO A 135 -0.39 13.27 11.48
CA PRO A 135 -1.46 13.58 12.41
C PRO A 135 -2.58 14.39 11.74
N GLY A 136 -3.83 13.97 11.95
CA GLY A 136 -5.02 14.64 11.42
C GLY A 136 -5.43 14.22 10.01
N LEU A 137 -4.62 13.44 9.29
CA LEU A 137 -5.07 12.77 8.08
C LEU A 137 -5.77 11.46 8.43
N MET A 138 -6.98 11.27 7.89
CA MET A 138 -7.81 10.09 8.07
C MET A 138 -8.56 9.80 6.76
N LEU A 139 -8.49 8.57 6.30
CA LEU A 139 -9.30 8.06 5.19
C LEU A 139 -10.44 7.24 5.80
N MET A 140 -11.67 7.42 5.33
CA MET A 140 -12.84 6.74 5.89
C MET A 140 -13.74 6.24 4.78
N SER A 141 -13.71 4.93 4.54
CA SER A 141 -14.65 4.26 3.65
C SER A 141 -15.96 4.03 4.39
N ASP A 142 -17.02 4.70 3.97
CA ASP A 142 -18.37 4.59 4.53
C ASP A 142 -19.22 3.66 3.66
N ASN A 143 -19.66 2.54 4.22
CA ASN A 143 -20.45 1.51 3.53
C ASN A 143 -19.88 1.12 2.15
N GLY A 144 -18.56 0.98 2.07
CA GLY A 144 -17.85 0.56 0.86
C GLY A 144 -17.68 1.65 -0.21
N LEU A 145 -17.82 2.92 0.19
CA LEU A 145 -17.46 4.04 -0.67
C LEU A 145 -15.94 4.30 -0.59
N PRO A 146 -15.20 4.27 -1.72
CA PRO A 146 -13.76 4.46 -1.71
C PRO A 146 -13.37 5.90 -1.38
N VAL A 147 -12.19 6.07 -0.78
CA VAL A 147 -11.60 7.37 -0.43
C VAL A 147 -10.14 7.42 -0.89
N PRO A 148 -9.80 8.32 -1.84
CA PRO A 148 -10.69 9.24 -2.54
C PRO A 148 -11.60 8.48 -3.53
N ALA A 149 -12.69 9.13 -3.97
CA ALA A 149 -13.60 8.50 -4.95
C ALA A 149 -12.90 8.08 -6.26
N THR A 150 -11.79 8.74 -6.60
CA THR A 150 -10.90 8.37 -7.72
C THR A 150 -9.46 8.78 -7.42
N GLY A 151 -8.49 7.92 -7.73
CA GLY A 151 -7.06 8.25 -7.67
C GLY A 151 -6.47 8.09 -6.27
N PHE A 152 -5.59 9.01 -5.88
CA PHE A 152 -4.88 8.98 -4.60
C PHE A 152 -4.93 10.35 -3.93
N ILE A 153 -5.04 10.37 -2.61
CA ILE A 153 -4.75 11.55 -1.79
C ILE A 153 -3.24 11.71 -1.73
N GLY A 154 -2.74 12.82 -2.28
CA GLY A 154 -1.31 13.13 -2.24
C GLY A 154 -0.84 13.47 -0.82
N ILE A 155 0.33 12.98 -0.44
CA ILE A 155 0.99 13.25 0.84
C ILE A 155 2.45 13.67 0.64
N ALA A 156 3.07 14.18 1.71
CA ALA A 156 4.52 14.33 1.73
C ALA A 156 5.22 12.96 1.55
N PRO A 157 6.47 12.91 1.05
CA PRO A 157 7.16 11.64 0.84
C PRO A 157 7.55 10.96 2.16
N TYR A 158 7.16 9.69 2.34
CA TYR A 158 7.57 8.86 3.48
C TYR A 158 8.18 7.54 3.03
N GLN A 159 9.23 7.10 3.71
CA GLN A 159 9.78 5.74 3.55
C GLN A 159 9.16 4.75 4.52
N LEU A 160 8.60 5.23 5.62
CA LEU A 160 7.95 4.40 6.63
C LEU A 160 6.64 5.09 7.03
N LEU A 161 5.55 4.34 6.99
CA LEU A 161 4.28 4.75 7.56
C LEU A 161 3.82 3.69 8.57
N THR A 162 3.31 4.16 9.70
CA THR A 162 2.59 3.38 10.71
C THR A 162 1.11 3.61 10.52
N ILE A 163 0.40 2.55 10.14
CA ILE A 163 -0.99 2.62 9.70
C ILE A 163 -1.85 1.90 10.71
N THR A 164 -2.97 2.51 11.10
CA THR A 164 -3.99 1.87 11.92
C THR A 164 -5.30 1.82 11.15
N ASN A 165 -5.75 0.61 10.84
CA ASN A 165 -7.09 0.36 10.32
C ASN A 165 -8.06 0.11 11.48
N THR A 166 -9.20 0.79 11.44
CA THR A 166 -10.30 0.61 12.40
C THR A 166 -11.54 0.16 11.65
N LEU A 167 -12.07 -0.97 12.07
CA LEU A 167 -13.34 -1.52 11.61
C LEU A 167 -14.43 -1.16 12.60
N ASN A 168 -15.48 -0.49 12.13
CA ASN A 168 -16.61 -0.08 12.95
C ASN A 168 -17.92 -0.60 12.34
N ASN A 169 -18.28 -1.83 12.70
CA ASN A 169 -19.56 -2.41 12.33
C ASN A 169 -20.68 -1.81 13.20
N THR A 170 -21.41 -0.86 12.64
CA THR A 170 -22.63 -0.26 13.22
C THR A 170 -23.91 -0.95 12.76
N GLY A 171 -23.84 -1.77 11.71
CA GLY A 171 -24.96 -2.51 11.14
C GLY A 171 -25.37 -3.75 11.92
N GLY A 172 -24.52 -4.22 12.83
CA GLY A 172 -24.79 -5.36 13.71
C GLY A 172 -24.38 -6.70 13.11
N PRO A 173 -24.78 -7.83 13.73
CA PRO A 173 -24.20 -9.15 13.44
C PRO A 173 -24.59 -9.75 12.08
N THR A 174 -25.54 -9.14 11.37
CA THR A 174 -25.95 -9.55 10.02
C THR A 174 -25.19 -8.82 8.92
N GLU A 175 -24.36 -7.85 9.29
CA GLU A 175 -23.54 -7.05 8.40
C GLU A 175 -22.08 -7.43 8.64
N GLY A 176 -21.25 -7.34 7.60
CA GLY A 176 -19.86 -7.76 7.66
C GLY A 176 -19.00 -7.13 6.57
N LEU A 177 -17.72 -7.03 6.89
CA LEU A 177 -16.66 -6.70 5.96
C LEU A 177 -16.25 -7.95 5.18
N ILE A 178 -16.25 -7.85 3.85
CA ILE A 178 -15.78 -8.91 2.96
C ILE A 178 -14.27 -8.77 2.77
N ASP A 179 -13.84 -7.58 2.34
CA ASP A 179 -12.43 -7.25 2.13
C ASP A 179 -12.21 -5.73 2.26
N PHE A 180 -10.97 -5.31 2.50
CA PHE A 180 -10.56 -3.92 2.26
C PHE A 180 -9.16 -3.84 1.67
N GLN A 181 -8.89 -2.71 1.03
CA GLN A 181 -7.64 -2.40 0.38
C GLN A 181 -7.13 -1.02 0.81
N ASN A 182 -5.92 -0.97 1.38
CA ASN A 182 -5.16 0.26 1.49
C ASN A 182 -4.17 0.31 0.31
N SER A 183 -4.23 1.40 -0.46
CA SER A 183 -3.43 1.60 -1.67
C SER A 183 -2.34 2.64 -1.43
N PHE A 184 -1.11 2.33 -1.85
CA PHE A 184 0.07 3.18 -1.67
C PHE A 184 0.68 3.51 -3.02
N ARG A 185 0.59 4.78 -3.43
CA ARG A 185 1.30 5.27 -4.61
C ARG A 185 2.74 5.60 -4.27
N GLN A 186 3.65 5.21 -5.16
CA GLN A 186 5.08 5.43 -4.99
C GLN A 186 5.63 6.43 -6.00
N ALA A 187 6.68 7.14 -5.60
CA ALA A 187 7.47 7.97 -6.49
C ALA A 187 8.97 7.86 -6.18
N TYR A 188 9.78 7.94 -7.24
CA TYR A 188 11.22 8.14 -7.15
C TYR A 188 11.52 9.64 -7.01
N ILE A 189 12.27 10.00 -5.97
CA ILE A 189 12.70 11.36 -5.67
C ILE A 189 14.21 11.31 -5.45
N PRO A 190 15.03 11.60 -6.48
CA PRO A 190 16.48 11.52 -6.36
C PRO A 190 16.98 12.55 -5.34
N ASN A 191 17.90 12.12 -4.46
CA ASN A 191 18.69 13.03 -3.65
C ASN A 191 19.60 13.86 -4.58
N VAL A 192 19.17 15.08 -4.92
CA VAL A 192 20.02 16.04 -5.63
C VAL A 192 20.94 16.69 -4.59
N PRO A 193 22.28 16.52 -4.69
CA PRO A 193 23.19 17.19 -3.78
C PRO A 193 22.98 18.70 -3.87
N GLU A 194 22.86 19.35 -2.72
CA GLU A 194 22.69 20.80 -2.68
C GLU A 194 23.79 21.50 -3.49
N PRO A 195 23.49 22.60 -4.22
CA PRO A 195 24.47 23.31 -5.04
C PRO A 195 25.75 23.68 -4.27
N GLY A 196 25.64 23.92 -2.96
CA GLY A 196 26.77 24.21 -2.07
C GLY A 196 27.76 23.04 -1.92
N THR A 197 27.29 21.79 -1.97
CA THR A 197 28.15 20.59 -1.93
C THR A 197 28.92 20.43 -3.23
N ILE A 198 28.29 20.71 -4.37
CA ILE A 198 28.92 20.68 -5.69
C ILE A 198 29.97 21.78 -5.82
N LEU A 199 29.67 22.99 -5.35
CA LEU A 199 30.62 24.10 -5.32
C LEU A 199 31.79 23.84 -4.34
N GLY A 200 31.52 23.23 -3.19
CA GLY A 200 32.55 22.82 -2.23
C GLY A 200 33.53 21.81 -2.83
N LEU A 201 33.03 20.78 -3.51
CA LEU A 201 33.86 19.79 -4.22
C LEU A 201 34.63 20.41 -5.40
N LEU A 202 34.01 21.31 -6.16
CA LEU A 202 34.67 22.00 -7.28
C LEU A 202 35.75 22.98 -6.79
N ALA A 203 35.53 23.68 -5.69
CA ALA A 203 36.52 24.56 -5.08
C ALA A 203 37.71 23.78 -4.51
N VAL A 204 37.47 22.64 -3.86
CA VAL A 204 38.53 21.76 -3.35
C VAL A 204 39.31 21.10 -4.50
N GLY A 205 38.62 20.70 -5.59
CA GLY A 205 39.27 20.21 -6.82
C GLY A 205 40.06 21.29 -7.57
N GLY A 206 39.60 22.54 -7.55
CA GLY A 206 40.27 23.70 -8.14
C GLY A 206 41.51 24.15 -7.36
N LEU A 207 41.52 24.03 -6.03
CA LEU A 207 42.69 24.34 -5.20
C LEU A 207 43.83 23.31 -5.35
N GLY A 208 43.53 22.06 -5.71
CA GLY A 208 44.54 21.03 -5.94
C GLY A 208 45.40 21.25 -7.19
N LEU A 209 44.93 22.03 -8.17
CA LEU A 209 45.59 22.23 -9.46
C LEU A 209 46.52 23.47 -9.51
N VAL A 210 46.48 24.36 -8.52
CA VAL A 210 47.32 25.58 -8.51
C VAL A 210 48.68 25.37 -7.79
N SER A 211 48.93 24.20 -7.19
CA SER A 211 50.09 23.97 -6.32
C SER A 211 51.39 23.49 -6.99
N ARG A 212 51.53 23.49 -8.33
CA ARG A 212 52.78 23.03 -8.99
C ARG A 212 53.47 24.01 -9.96
N PHE A 213 53.19 25.31 -9.89
CA PHE A 213 54.08 26.32 -10.50
C PHE A 213 55.14 26.81 -9.50
N LYS A 214 55.97 25.87 -9.02
CA LYS A 214 57.21 26.21 -8.29
C LYS A 214 58.29 26.54 -9.31
N LYS A 215 58.63 27.83 -9.37
CA LYS A 215 59.82 28.45 -9.99
C LYS A 215 60.97 27.46 -10.23
N GLN A 216 61.31 27.22 -11.49
CA GLN A 216 62.69 26.89 -11.86
C GLN A 216 63.43 28.21 -12.09
N LYS A 217 64.57 28.35 -11.38
CA LYS A 217 65.51 29.46 -11.48
C LYS A 217 66.21 29.47 -12.83
#